data_AF-A0A2I0NUP9-F1
#
_entry.id   AF-A0A2I0NUP9-F1
#
_cell.length_a   1.000
_cell.length_b   1.000
_cell.length_c   1.000
_cell.angle_alpha   90.00
_cell.angle_beta   90.00
_cell.angle_gamma   90.00
#
_symmetry.space_group_name_H-M   'P 1'
#
loop_
_entity.id
_entity.type
_entity.pdbx_description
1 polymer ?
#
loop_
_entity_poly.entity_id
_entity_poly.type
_entity_poly.pdbx_seq_one_letter_code
_entity_poly.pdbx_strand_id
1 'polypeptide(L)'
;MKIHTRTLLILGATVFILIFAMNFLAQFVVLSSYAQLEERESLVNLNRVTDQIEFEKENLGEKARDWAIWDDTFSYMADRNPVYAQSNIDLPASFESLQIQGILYYTGTGDYFDGRYYNLQTKTQEEVPKNLREYFVTHADLLTNSSPDTTTGFIVLPEGP
;
A
#
# COMPACT_ATOMS: atom_id res chain seq x y z
N MET A 1 -26.76 67.58 -18.90
CA MET A 1 -27.00 66.51 -17.89
C MET A 1 -27.17 67.14 -16.52
N LYS A 2 -28.17 66.71 -15.73
CA LYS A 2 -28.35 67.16 -14.34
C LYS A 2 -27.21 66.63 -13.47
N ILE A 3 -26.73 67.42 -12.52
CA ILE A 3 -25.56 67.15 -11.65
C ILE A 3 -25.68 65.76 -10.99
N HIS A 4 -26.86 65.39 -10.52
CA HIS A 4 -27.16 64.07 -9.95
C HIS A 4 -26.83 62.89 -10.88
N THR A 5 -27.04 63.03 -12.19
CA THR A 5 -26.76 61.96 -13.18
C THR A 5 -25.26 61.76 -13.35
N ARG A 6 -24.48 62.85 -13.31
CA ARG A 6 -23.02 62.82 -13.39
C ARG A 6 -22.43 62.15 -12.15
N THR A 7 -22.91 62.52 -10.96
CA THR A 7 -22.45 61.94 -9.70
C THR A 7 -22.78 60.44 -9.62
N LEU A 8 -23.97 60.03 -10.03
CA LEU A 8 -24.38 58.62 -10.04
C LEU A 8 -23.49 57.76 -10.98
N LEU A 9 -23.17 58.29 -12.17
CA LEU A 9 -22.28 57.62 -13.13
C LEU A 9 -20.86 57.47 -12.59
N ILE A 10 -20.31 58.52 -11.97
CA ILE A 10 -18.97 58.47 -11.38
C ILE A 10 -18.94 57.46 -10.23
N LEU A 11 -19.94 57.49 -9.34
CA LEU A 11 -20.03 56.55 -8.22
C LEU A 11 -20.12 55.09 -8.71
N GLY A 12 -20.99 54.85 -9.70
CA GLY A 12 -21.14 53.54 -10.33
C GLY A 12 -19.85 53.05 -10.99
N ALA A 13 -19.17 53.92 -11.73
CA ALA A 13 -17.88 53.60 -12.35
C ALA A 13 -16.81 53.26 -11.30
N THR A 14 -16.72 54.02 -10.21
CA THR A 14 -15.77 53.75 -9.13
C THR A 14 -16.03 52.40 -8.46
N VAL A 15 -17.30 52.09 -8.14
CA VAL A 15 -17.67 50.79 -7.57
C VAL A 15 -17.34 49.66 -8.54
N PHE A 16 -17.63 49.84 -9.83
CA PHE A 16 -17.33 48.83 -10.85
C PHE A 16 -15.82 48.57 -10.97
N ILE A 17 -15.00 49.63 -10.98
CA ILE A 17 -13.54 49.51 -11.01
C ILE A 17 -13.02 48.79 -9.76
N LEU A 18 -13.54 49.10 -8.57
CA LEU A 18 -13.16 48.44 -7.32
C LEU A 18 -13.48 46.94 -7.35
N ILE A 19 -14.68 46.57 -7.79
CA ILE A 19 -15.08 45.15 -7.92
C ILE A 19 -14.17 44.44 -8.91
N PHE A 20 -13.90 45.06 -10.07
CA PHE A 20 -13.04 44.46 -11.09
C PHE A 20 -11.61 44.28 -10.60
N ALA A 21 -11.01 45.30 -9.98
CA ALA A 21 -9.67 45.24 -9.42
C ALA A 21 -9.57 44.16 -8.33
N MET A 22 -10.56 44.05 -7.47
CA MET A 22 -10.60 43.04 -6.39
C MET A 22 -10.70 41.62 -6.96
N ASN A 23 -11.54 41.39 -7.98
CA ASN A 23 -11.62 40.08 -8.64
C ASN A 23 -10.32 39.73 -9.37
N PHE A 24 -9.70 40.71 -10.04
CA PHE A 24 -8.43 40.50 -10.73
C PHE A 24 -7.30 40.12 -9.76
N LEU A 25 -7.18 40.84 -8.64
CA LEU A 25 -6.24 40.53 -7.57
C LEU A 25 -6.51 39.16 -6.95
N ALA A 26 -7.78 38.83 -6.69
CA ALA A 26 -8.16 37.51 -6.18
C ALA A 26 -7.75 36.40 -7.14
N GLN A 27 -8.06 36.52 -8.43
CA GLN A 27 -7.66 35.52 -9.43
C GLN A 27 -6.14 35.40 -9.55
N PHE A 28 -5.41 36.51 -9.57
CA PHE A 28 -3.96 36.46 -9.80
C PHE A 28 -3.19 35.93 -8.59
N VAL A 29 -3.52 36.40 -7.38
CA VAL A 29 -2.77 36.07 -6.16
C VAL A 29 -3.30 34.80 -5.50
N VAL A 30 -4.62 34.69 -5.35
CA VAL A 30 -5.22 33.58 -4.59
C VAL A 30 -5.14 32.31 -5.42
N LEU A 31 -5.60 32.32 -6.67
CA LEU A 31 -5.67 31.08 -7.45
C LEU A 31 -4.29 30.46 -7.70
N SER A 32 -3.26 31.28 -7.99
CA SER A 32 -1.90 30.79 -8.18
C SER A 32 -1.28 30.23 -6.89
N SER A 33 -1.54 30.87 -5.75
CA SER A 33 -1.07 30.38 -4.45
C SER A 33 -1.76 29.08 -4.05
N TYR A 34 -3.07 28.95 -4.33
CA TYR A 34 -3.82 27.72 -4.09
C TYR A 34 -3.33 26.58 -4.98
N ALA A 35 -3.06 26.82 -6.26
CA ALA A 35 -2.53 25.79 -7.16
C ALA A 35 -1.17 25.26 -6.69
N GLN A 36 -0.26 26.14 -6.25
CA GLN A 36 1.03 25.73 -5.69
C GLN A 36 0.88 24.95 -4.37
N LEU A 37 -0.06 25.35 -3.52
CA LEU A 37 -0.35 24.65 -2.29
C LEU A 37 -0.92 23.24 -2.57
N GLU A 38 -1.85 23.13 -3.52
CA GLU A 38 -2.45 21.87 -3.93
C GLU A 38 -1.43 20.90 -4.52
N GLU A 39 -0.51 21.39 -5.35
CA GLU A 39 0.60 20.58 -5.88
C GLU A 39 1.49 20.06 -4.74
N ARG A 40 1.86 20.93 -3.79
CA ARG A 40 2.69 20.56 -2.64
C ARG A 40 2.00 19.53 -1.75
N GLU A 41 0.73 19.76 -1.40
CA GLU A 41 -0.08 18.83 -0.61
C GLU A 41 -0.22 17.47 -1.32
N SER A 42 -0.41 17.49 -2.64
CA SER A 42 -0.49 16.27 -3.45
C SER A 42 0.82 15.48 -3.39
N LEU A 43 1.97 16.15 -3.53
CA LEU A 43 3.29 15.50 -3.41
C LEU A 43 3.54 14.94 -2.01
N VAL A 44 3.17 15.68 -0.96
CA VAL A 44 3.28 15.20 0.42
C VAL A 44 2.42 13.95 0.64
N ASN A 45 1.19 13.95 0.12
CA ASN A 45 0.31 12.79 0.22
C ASN A 45 0.84 11.58 -0.56
N LEU A 46 1.41 11.78 -1.76
CA LEU A 46 2.05 10.71 -2.53
C LEU A 46 3.25 10.11 -1.79
N ASN A 47 4.09 10.95 -1.20
CA ASN A 47 5.22 10.48 -0.40
C ASN A 47 4.73 9.68 0.81
N ARG A 48 3.70 10.16 1.52
CA ARG A 48 3.12 9.44 2.66
C ARG A 48 2.59 8.05 2.28
N VAL A 49 1.95 7.93 1.11
CA VAL A 49 1.50 6.62 0.60
C VAL A 49 2.68 5.72 0.27
N THR A 50 3.73 6.27 -0.35
CA THR A 50 4.95 5.52 -0.70
C THR A 50 5.66 5.02 0.56
N ASP A 51 5.80 5.88 1.58
CA ASP A 51 6.41 5.54 2.86
C ASP A 51 5.63 4.43 3.57
N GLN A 52 4.28 4.48 3.54
CA GLN A 52 3.45 3.42 4.12
C GLN A 52 3.63 2.09 3.38
N ILE A 53 3.71 2.12 2.06
CA ILE A 53 3.92 0.92 1.23
C ILE A 53 5.29 0.29 1.53
N GLU A 54 6.33 1.12 1.65
CA GLU A 54 7.68 0.67 1.98
C GLU A 54 7.74 0.07 3.39
N PHE A 55 7.08 0.71 4.36
CA PHE A 55 6.95 0.20 5.72
C PHE A 55 6.28 -1.17 5.76
N GLU A 56 5.17 -1.38 5.05
CA GLU A 56 4.50 -2.68 5.03
C GLU A 56 5.36 -3.75 4.33
N LYS A 57 6.10 -3.38 3.29
CA LYS A 57 7.04 -4.28 2.62
C LYS A 57 8.15 -4.74 3.57
N GLU A 58 8.73 -3.83 4.34
CA GLU A 58 9.75 -4.14 5.34
C GLU A 58 9.16 -5.02 6.46
N ASN A 59 8.01 -4.64 7.01
CA ASN A 59 7.28 -5.38 8.04
C ASN A 59 6.96 -6.83 7.63
N LEU A 60 6.55 -7.06 6.38
CA LEU A 60 6.35 -8.42 5.85
C LEU A 60 7.67 -9.20 5.74
N GLY A 61 8.74 -8.55 5.31
CA GLY A 61 10.08 -9.13 5.26
C GLY A 61 10.58 -9.56 6.64
N GLU A 62 10.36 -8.74 7.67
CA GLU A 62 10.74 -9.07 9.04
C GLU A 62 9.98 -10.30 9.56
N LYS A 63 8.67 -10.35 9.38
CA LYS A 63 7.85 -11.52 9.77
C LYS A 63 8.30 -12.79 9.04
N ALA A 64 8.54 -12.69 7.73
CA ALA A 64 9.00 -13.83 6.94
C ALA A 64 10.36 -14.35 7.42
N ARG A 65 11.31 -13.45 7.71
CA ARG A 65 12.62 -13.78 8.26
C ARG A 65 12.50 -14.43 9.64
N ASP A 66 11.71 -13.86 10.54
CA ASP A 66 11.53 -14.36 11.89
C ASP A 66 10.95 -15.78 11.90
N TRP A 67 10.00 -16.07 11.00
CA TRP A 67 9.46 -17.41 10.82
C TRP A 67 10.43 -18.39 10.17
N ALA A 68 11.27 -17.92 9.24
CA ALA A 68 12.25 -18.74 8.53
C ALA A 68 13.42 -19.21 9.41
N ILE A 69 13.77 -18.46 10.45
CA ILE A 69 14.89 -18.80 11.35
C ILE A 69 14.49 -19.73 12.52
N TRP A 70 13.20 -20.02 12.70
CA TRP A 70 12.77 -20.91 13.79
C TRP A 70 13.20 -22.36 13.52
N ASP A 71 13.83 -22.98 14.51
CA ASP A 71 14.22 -24.40 14.47
C ASP A 71 13.00 -25.32 14.21
N ASP A 72 11.84 -24.96 14.75
CA ASP A 72 10.59 -25.68 14.55
C ASP A 72 10.11 -25.61 13.10
N THR A 73 10.23 -24.43 12.45
CA THR A 73 9.92 -24.26 11.03
C THR A 73 10.88 -25.08 10.17
N PHE A 74 12.18 -25.06 10.49
CA PHE A 74 13.17 -25.88 9.79
C PHE A 74 12.87 -27.37 9.92
N SER A 75 12.51 -27.84 11.12
CA SER A 75 12.14 -29.23 11.37
C SER A 75 10.87 -29.61 10.62
N TYR A 76 9.85 -28.73 10.62
CA TYR A 76 8.61 -28.92 9.88
C TYR A 76 8.83 -29.08 8.37
N MET A 77 9.78 -28.34 7.79
CA MET A 77 10.16 -28.49 6.38
C MET A 77 10.77 -29.85 6.06
N ALA A 78 11.29 -30.57 7.05
CA ALA A 78 11.87 -31.90 6.87
C ALA A 78 10.88 -33.04 7.18
N ASP A 79 10.08 -32.93 8.24
CA ASP A 79 9.26 -34.02 8.76
C ASP A 79 7.75 -33.85 8.53
N ARG A 80 7.32 -32.66 8.09
CA ARG A 80 5.92 -32.31 7.86
C ARG A 80 5.04 -32.54 9.09
N ASN A 81 5.60 -32.29 10.28
CA ASN A 81 4.97 -32.55 11.57
C ASN A 81 3.58 -31.85 11.68
N PRO A 82 2.49 -32.62 11.83
CA PRO A 82 1.14 -32.06 11.92
C PRO A 82 0.92 -31.23 13.19
N VAL A 83 1.70 -31.46 14.26
CA VAL A 83 1.61 -30.67 15.49
C VAL A 83 2.04 -29.23 15.23
N TYR A 84 3.10 -29.01 14.47
CA TYR A 84 3.54 -27.66 14.08
C TYR A 84 2.46 -26.95 13.27
N ALA A 85 1.88 -27.64 12.29
CA ALA A 85 0.82 -27.05 11.47
C ALA A 85 -0.37 -26.60 12.34
N GLN A 86 -0.82 -27.48 13.23
CA GLN A 86 -1.95 -27.22 14.13
C GLN A 86 -1.69 -26.11 15.15
N SER A 87 -0.45 -25.94 15.61
CA SER A 87 -0.10 -24.95 16.63
C SER A 87 0.36 -23.60 16.05
N ASN A 88 0.67 -23.53 14.76
CA ASN A 88 1.21 -22.32 14.13
C ASN A 88 0.36 -21.86 12.95
N ILE A 89 0.30 -22.60 11.85
CA ILE A 89 -0.25 -22.11 10.57
C ILE A 89 -1.72 -22.51 10.33
N ASP A 90 -2.29 -23.40 11.13
CA ASP A 90 -3.73 -23.71 11.09
C ASP A 90 -4.54 -22.86 12.10
N LEU A 91 -3.86 -22.07 12.95
CA LEU A 91 -4.52 -21.20 13.93
C LEU A 91 -4.85 -19.83 13.31
N PRO A 92 -6.13 -19.39 13.30
CA PRO A 92 -6.49 -18.04 12.89
C PRO A 92 -5.74 -16.95 13.66
N ALA A 93 -5.46 -17.17 14.94
CA ALA A 93 -4.75 -16.23 15.80
C ALA A 93 -3.34 -15.88 15.30
N SER A 94 -2.66 -16.78 14.59
CA SER A 94 -1.35 -16.50 14.01
C SER A 94 -1.44 -15.48 12.88
N PHE A 95 -2.41 -15.62 11.98
CA PHE A 95 -2.64 -14.65 10.90
C PHE A 95 -3.15 -13.31 11.43
N GLU A 96 -4.04 -13.34 12.43
CA GLU A 96 -4.55 -12.13 13.06
C GLU A 96 -3.46 -11.38 13.85
N SER A 97 -2.58 -12.06 14.58
CA SER A 97 -1.49 -11.40 15.30
C SER A 97 -0.43 -10.83 14.35
N LEU A 98 -0.11 -11.56 13.28
CA LEU A 98 0.85 -11.12 12.26
C LEU A 98 0.25 -10.12 11.27
N GLN A 99 -1.06 -9.95 11.22
CA GLN A 99 -1.73 -9.12 10.20
C GLN A 99 -1.32 -9.52 8.77
N ILE A 100 -1.31 -10.81 8.48
CA ILE A 100 -1.00 -11.35 7.15
C ILE A 100 -2.14 -12.23 6.66
N GLN A 101 -2.29 -12.31 5.34
CA GLN A 101 -3.31 -13.17 4.73
C GLN A 101 -2.78 -14.55 4.37
N GLY A 102 -1.47 -14.76 4.27
CA GLY A 102 -0.97 -16.07 3.90
C GLY A 102 0.50 -16.29 4.24
N ILE A 103 0.82 -17.57 4.47
CA ILE A 103 2.18 -18.08 4.61
C ILE A 103 2.33 -19.25 3.64
N LEU A 104 3.38 -19.21 2.83
CA LEU A 104 3.70 -20.27 1.87
C LEU A 104 5.14 -20.72 2.13
N TYR A 105 5.32 -22.03 2.15
CA TYR A 105 6.62 -22.69 2.32
C TYR A 105 7.05 -23.35 1.02
N TYR A 106 8.31 -23.15 0.68
CA TYR A 106 8.95 -23.74 -0.50
C TYR A 106 10.24 -24.43 -0.09
N THR A 107 10.59 -25.50 -0.79
CA THR A 107 11.87 -26.19 -0.61
C THR A 107 13.02 -25.33 -1.14
N GLY A 108 14.26 -25.66 -0.79
CA GLY A 108 15.44 -24.99 -1.35
C GLY A 108 15.62 -25.14 -2.87
N THR A 109 14.84 -26.03 -3.51
CA THR A 109 14.76 -26.18 -4.98
C THR A 109 13.67 -25.31 -5.62
N GLY A 110 12.87 -24.59 -4.82
CA GLY A 110 11.75 -23.77 -5.28
C GLY A 110 10.42 -24.51 -5.40
N ASP A 111 10.35 -25.78 -4.98
CA ASP A 111 9.11 -26.56 -5.05
C ASP A 111 8.16 -26.19 -3.91
N TYR A 112 6.87 -26.08 -4.22
CA TYR A 112 5.84 -25.80 -3.20
C TYR A 112 5.77 -26.94 -2.18
N PHE A 113 5.96 -26.61 -0.90
CA PHE A 113 5.92 -27.57 0.21
C PHE A 113 4.55 -27.58 0.90
N ASP A 114 4.13 -26.45 1.46
CA ASP A 114 2.84 -26.28 2.16
C ASP A 114 2.48 -24.78 2.23
N GLY A 115 1.26 -24.45 2.64
CA GLY A 115 0.85 -23.08 2.84
C GLY A 115 -0.59 -22.92 3.28
N ARG A 116 -0.89 -21.77 3.85
CA ARG A 116 -2.21 -21.43 4.40
C ARG A 116 -2.57 -20.01 4.02
N TYR A 117 -3.86 -19.79 3.78
CA TYR A 117 -4.43 -18.48 3.49
C TYR A 117 -5.61 -18.23 4.42
N TYR A 118 -5.69 -17.02 4.94
CA TYR A 118 -6.68 -16.56 5.89
C TYR A 118 -7.12 -15.15 5.52
N ASN A 119 -8.40 -15.00 5.25
CA ASN A 119 -8.99 -13.72 4.93
C ASN A 119 -9.26 -12.96 6.24
N LEU A 120 -8.50 -11.88 6.47
CA LEU A 120 -8.59 -11.07 7.69
C LEU A 120 -9.92 -10.33 7.81
N GLN A 121 -10.60 -10.05 6.69
CA GLN A 121 -11.86 -9.32 6.65
C GLN A 121 -13.06 -10.23 6.98
N THR A 122 -13.14 -11.39 6.33
CA THR A 122 -14.23 -12.36 6.55
C THR A 122 -13.96 -13.29 7.73
N LYS A 123 -12.71 -13.32 8.22
CA LYS A 123 -12.23 -14.21 9.29
C LYS A 123 -12.40 -15.69 8.95
N THR A 124 -12.07 -16.03 7.71
CA THR A 124 -12.19 -17.40 7.19
C THR A 124 -10.88 -17.90 6.64
N GLN A 125 -10.57 -19.16 6.93
CA GLN A 125 -9.49 -19.87 6.27
C GLN A 125 -9.93 -20.23 4.84
N GLU A 126 -9.08 -19.92 3.88
CA GLU A 126 -9.34 -20.08 2.45
C GLU A 126 -8.20 -20.88 1.80
N GLU A 127 -8.43 -21.35 0.58
CA GLU A 127 -7.35 -21.94 -0.19
C GLU A 127 -6.38 -20.86 -0.68
N VAL A 128 -5.09 -21.20 -0.72
CA VAL A 128 -4.08 -20.31 -1.29
C VAL A 128 -4.43 -20.01 -2.76
N PRO A 129 -4.55 -18.73 -3.15
CA PRO A 129 -4.92 -18.34 -4.50
C PRO A 129 -4.07 -19.04 -5.56
N LYS A 130 -4.70 -19.57 -6.61
CA LYS A 130 -4.02 -20.35 -7.64
C LYS A 130 -2.94 -19.52 -8.34
N ASN A 131 -3.26 -18.28 -8.70
CA ASN A 131 -2.33 -17.39 -9.39
C ASN A 131 -1.13 -16.99 -8.50
N LEU A 132 -1.32 -16.91 -7.18
CA LEU A 132 -0.22 -16.69 -6.24
C LEU A 132 0.77 -17.86 -6.27
N ARG A 133 0.28 -19.10 -6.25
CA ARG A 133 1.14 -20.29 -6.36
C ARG A 133 1.82 -20.37 -7.72
N GLU A 134 1.09 -20.12 -8.81
CA GLU A 134 1.63 -20.13 -10.18
C GLU A 134 2.69 -19.05 -10.40
N TYR A 135 2.56 -17.89 -9.75
CA TYR A 135 3.56 -16.83 -9.82
C TYR A 135 4.94 -17.31 -9.36
N PHE A 136 5.01 -17.99 -8.22
CA PHE A 136 6.29 -18.50 -7.69
C PHE A 136 6.83 -19.70 -8.45
N VAL A 137 5.96 -20.48 -9.12
CA VAL A 137 6.40 -21.53 -10.04
C VAL A 137 7.07 -20.93 -11.28
N THR A 138 6.55 -19.82 -11.79
CA THR A 138 7.10 -19.14 -12.98
C THR A 138 8.31 -18.25 -12.67
N HIS A 139 8.51 -17.87 -11.41
CA HIS A 139 9.61 -17.05 -10.92
C HIS A 139 10.39 -17.76 -9.79
N ALA A 140 10.77 -19.02 -10.03
CA ALA A 140 11.48 -19.85 -9.07
C ALA A 140 12.88 -19.29 -8.69
N ASP A 141 13.43 -18.40 -9.51
CA ASP A 141 14.65 -17.65 -9.22
C ASP A 141 14.51 -16.78 -7.96
N LEU A 142 13.31 -16.27 -7.65
CA LEU A 142 13.05 -15.52 -6.42
C LEU A 142 13.20 -16.36 -5.14
N LEU A 143 13.03 -17.67 -5.25
CA LEU A 143 13.11 -18.61 -4.12
C LEU A 143 14.47 -19.30 -4.01
N THR A 144 15.18 -19.43 -5.13
CA THR A 144 16.43 -20.18 -5.24
C THR A 144 17.68 -19.31 -5.17
N ASN A 145 17.54 -17.99 -5.30
CA ASN A 145 18.68 -17.08 -5.22
C ASN A 145 19.28 -17.08 -3.81
N SER A 146 20.50 -17.60 -3.70
CA SER A 146 21.15 -17.97 -2.43
C SER A 146 21.76 -16.77 -1.67
N SER A 147 21.25 -15.57 -1.88
CA SER A 147 21.66 -14.43 -1.06
C SER A 147 21.15 -14.65 0.36
N PRO A 148 21.96 -14.39 1.40
CA PRO A 148 21.49 -14.43 2.79
C PRO A 148 20.45 -13.33 3.10
N ASP A 149 20.24 -12.40 2.18
CA ASP A 149 19.33 -11.27 2.35
C ASP A 149 17.87 -11.64 2.04
N THR A 150 16.95 -11.13 2.86
CA THR A 150 15.51 -11.24 2.63
C THR A 150 15.14 -10.49 1.35
N THR A 151 14.52 -11.18 0.39
CA THR A 151 13.95 -10.56 -0.80
C THR A 151 12.52 -10.12 -0.52
N THR A 152 12.23 -8.83 -0.67
CA THR A 152 10.89 -8.25 -0.51
C THR A 152 10.50 -7.47 -1.76
N GLY A 153 9.21 -7.42 -2.06
CA GLY A 153 8.72 -6.76 -3.26
C GLY A 153 7.21 -6.86 -3.43
N PHE A 154 6.74 -6.32 -4.54
CA PHE A 154 5.34 -6.35 -4.93
C PHE A 154 5.17 -7.28 -6.12
N ILE A 155 4.11 -8.08 -6.07
CA ILE A 155 3.68 -8.92 -7.18
C ILE A 155 2.30 -8.46 -7.60
N VAL A 156 2.05 -8.40 -8.90
CA VAL A 156 0.73 -8.03 -9.43
C VAL A 156 0.05 -9.31 -9.88
N LEU A 157 -1.03 -9.67 -9.21
CA LEU A 157 -1.82 -10.85 -9.56
C LEU A 157 -2.97 -10.48 -10.52
N PRO A 158 -3.41 -11.40 -11.40
CA PRO A 158 -4.52 -11.15 -12.32
C PRO A 158 -5.84 -10.79 -11.62
N GLU A 159 -6.06 -11.25 -10.39
CA GLU A 159 -7.22 -10.92 -9.57
C GLU A 159 -7.20 -9.49 -9.01
N GLY A 160 -6.07 -8.79 -9.14
CA GLY A 160 -5.80 -7.48 -8.55
C GLY A 160 -4.71 -7.53 -7.47
N PRO A 161 -4.21 -6.36 -7.05
CA PRO A 161 -3.36 -6.24 -5.86
C PRO A 161 -4.12 -6.52 -4.56
#